data_AF-A0A7J3WYZ9-F1
#
_entry.id   AF-A0A7J3WYZ9-F1
#
_cell.length_a   1.000
_cell.length_b   1.000
_cell.length_c   1.000
_cell.angle_alpha   90.00
_cell.angle_beta   90.00
_cell.angle_gamma   90.00
#
_symmetry.space_group_name_H-M   'P 1'
#
loop_
_entity.id
_entity.type
_entity.pdbx_description
1 polymer ?
#
loop_
_entity_poly.entity_id
_entity_poly.type
_entity_poly.pdbx_seq_one_letter_code
_entity_poly.pdbx_strand_id
1 'polypeptide(L)'
;MTKSSLRPVKFHWINKPTLCYPVISEILKAKECKARSIEVSLDLGLSREICKLTSEGIEVRGELVEWSKLEKVADRERNIYYIEGGELLPVHIAKKHFYKLVFVKWRHPPTLEIDGIHMHRIRDVTPDVDAQMKISLLGRLKCCKVLDTCMGLGYTAIESSRKGACKIVTF
;
A
#
# COMPACT_ATOMS: atom_id res chain seq x y z
N MET A 1 -7.68 -13.67 37.71
CA MET A 1 -6.98 -13.36 36.44
C MET A 1 -6.53 -11.91 36.49
N THR A 2 -5.25 -11.66 36.76
CA THR A 2 -4.67 -10.32 36.91
C THR A 2 -4.45 -9.67 35.54
N LYS A 3 -4.89 -8.42 35.39
CA LYS A 3 -4.75 -7.55 34.20
C LYS A 3 -3.29 -7.10 33.95
N SER A 4 -2.36 -8.05 33.88
CA SER A 4 -0.93 -7.83 33.64
C SER A 4 -0.54 -8.68 32.42
N SER A 5 -0.25 -8.17 31.23
CA SER A 5 0.54 -7.00 30.89
C SER A 5 0.31 -6.65 29.42
N LEU A 6 -0.68 -5.80 29.12
CA LEU A 6 -0.79 -5.23 27.77
C LEU A 6 0.30 -4.17 27.64
N ARG A 7 1.39 -4.48 26.94
CA ARG A 7 2.39 -3.49 26.55
C ARG A 7 1.86 -2.75 25.31
N PRO A 8 1.52 -1.46 25.40
CA PRO A 8 1.10 -0.71 24.22
C PRO A 8 2.29 -0.64 23.27
N VAL A 9 2.18 -1.30 22.12
CA VAL A 9 3.12 -1.10 21.02
C VAL A 9 2.66 0.13 20.27
N LYS A 10 3.47 1.19 20.30
CA LYS A 10 3.19 2.37 19.48
C LYS A 10 3.50 2.00 18.03
N PHE A 11 2.50 2.10 17.17
CA PHE A 11 2.70 1.98 15.73
C PHE A 11 3.66 3.08 15.28
N HIS A 12 4.73 2.68 14.61
CA HIS A 12 5.66 3.59 13.94
C HIS A 12 5.47 3.43 12.45
N TRP A 13 5.05 4.51 11.79
CA TRP A 13 4.85 4.48 10.36
C TRP A 13 6.19 4.36 9.65
N ILE A 14 6.29 3.40 8.72
CA ILE A 14 7.47 3.16 7.92
C ILE A 14 7.30 3.94 6.61
N ASN A 15 8.05 5.04 6.47
CA ASN A 15 7.98 5.92 5.30
C ASN A 15 9.02 5.52 4.23
N LYS A 16 8.89 4.33 3.65
CA LYS A 16 9.74 3.90 2.54
C LYS A 16 9.03 4.21 1.21
N PRO A 17 9.74 4.71 0.19
CA PRO A 17 9.20 4.85 -1.16
C PRO A 17 8.69 3.49 -1.65
N THR A 18 7.53 3.48 -2.31
CA THR A 18 6.91 2.28 -2.84
C THR A 18 6.67 2.39 -4.33
N LEU A 19 6.88 1.29 -5.04
CA LEU A 19 6.67 1.17 -6.47
C LEU A 19 5.74 -0.02 -6.77
N CYS A 20 4.89 0.17 -7.79
CA CYS A 20 4.05 -0.86 -8.36
C CYS A 20 4.06 -0.73 -9.88
N TYR A 21 3.53 -1.73 -10.56
CA TYR A 21 3.62 -1.88 -12.01
C TYR A 21 3.31 -0.61 -12.84
N PRO A 22 2.20 0.13 -12.60
CA PRO A 22 1.92 1.35 -13.37
C PRO A 22 3.03 2.39 -13.27
N VAL A 23 3.62 2.56 -12.09
CA VAL A 23 4.70 3.53 -11.86
C VAL A 23 5.99 3.06 -12.49
N ILE A 24 6.32 1.77 -12.35
CA ILE A 24 7.50 1.18 -12.98
C ILE A 24 7.41 1.33 -14.51
N SER A 25 6.23 1.08 -15.09
CA SER A 25 5.99 1.29 -16.52
C SER A 25 6.16 2.77 -16.93
N GLU A 26 5.67 3.72 -16.11
CA GLU A 26 5.83 5.15 -16.36
C GLU A 26 7.32 5.56 -16.36
N ILE A 27 8.09 5.07 -15.38
CA ILE A 27 9.53 5.31 -15.25
C ILE A 27 10.28 4.75 -16.46
N LEU A 28 10.00 3.51 -16.86
CA LEU A 28 10.67 2.87 -18.00
C LEU A 28 10.33 3.56 -19.33
N LYS A 29 9.10 4.06 -19.51
CA LYS A 29 8.74 4.89 -20.68
C LYS A 29 9.52 6.20 -20.70
N ALA A 30 9.68 6.87 -19.56
CA ALA A 30 10.48 8.09 -19.50
C ALA A 30 11.97 7.85 -19.79
N LYS A 31 12.51 6.68 -19.39
CA LYS A 31 13.85 6.21 -19.80
C LYS A 31 13.96 6.11 -21.32
N GLU A 32 13.00 5.46 -21.98
CA GLU A 32 12.97 5.33 -23.45
C GLU A 32 12.92 6.70 -24.16
N CYS A 33 12.18 7.65 -23.59
CA CYS A 33 12.12 9.03 -24.08
C CYS A 33 13.35 9.88 -23.74
N LYS A 34 14.37 9.32 -23.08
CA LYS A 34 15.59 10.03 -22.62
C LYS A 34 15.27 11.28 -21.78
N ALA A 35 14.20 11.22 -20.99
CA ALA A 35 13.85 12.30 -20.08
C ALA A 35 14.94 12.46 -19.00
N ARG A 36 15.12 13.69 -18.50
CA ARG A 36 16.06 13.99 -17.38
C ARG A 36 15.41 13.86 -16.01
N SER A 37 14.09 13.95 -15.96
CA SER A 37 13.30 13.83 -14.75
C SER A 37 11.90 13.32 -15.10
N ILE A 38 11.21 12.79 -14.09
CA ILE A 38 9.84 12.34 -14.17
C ILE A 38 9.12 12.66 -12.86
N GLU A 39 7.85 13.05 -12.93
CA GLU A 39 7.00 13.19 -11.75
C GLU A 39 6.22 11.89 -11.54
N VAL A 40 6.50 11.16 -10.46
CA VAL A 40 5.90 9.85 -10.16
C VAL A 40 5.38 9.78 -8.74
N SER A 41 4.50 8.81 -8.49
CA SER A 41 4.03 8.52 -7.13
C SER A 41 4.92 7.45 -6.48
N LEU A 42 5.38 7.73 -5.26
CA LEU A 42 6.19 6.83 -4.45
C LEU A 42 5.46 6.32 -3.19
N ASP A 43 4.13 6.43 -3.17
CA ASP A 43 3.27 6.07 -2.04
C ASP A 43 1.92 5.46 -2.49
N LEU A 44 1.95 4.67 -3.58
CA LEU A 44 0.79 3.99 -4.17
C LEU A 44 -0.34 4.92 -4.64
N GLY A 45 -0.01 6.15 -5.01
CA GLY A 45 -0.90 7.08 -5.70
C GLY A 45 -1.49 8.17 -4.80
N LEU A 46 -0.95 8.37 -3.59
CA LEU A 46 -1.41 9.39 -2.64
C LEU A 46 -0.80 10.76 -2.97
N SER A 47 0.48 10.80 -3.34
CA SER A 47 1.19 12.02 -3.73
C SER A 47 2.10 11.78 -4.93
N ARG A 48 2.65 12.85 -5.50
CA ARG A 48 3.65 12.79 -6.57
C ARG A 48 4.87 13.62 -6.19
N GLU A 49 6.03 13.14 -6.57
CA GLU A 49 7.31 13.83 -6.40
C GLU A 49 8.15 13.70 -7.67
N ILE A 50 9.03 14.68 -7.90
CA ILE A 50 9.93 14.70 -9.07
C ILE A 50 11.18 13.89 -8.74
N CYS A 51 11.46 12.90 -9.58
CA CYS A 51 12.66 12.07 -9.52
C CYS A 51 13.58 12.38 -10.70
N LYS A 52 14.89 12.32 -10.47
CA LYS A 52 15.89 12.49 -11.54
C LYS A 52 16.16 11.15 -12.22
N LEU A 53 16.33 11.18 -13.54
CA LEU A 53 16.71 10.04 -14.34
C LEU A 53 18.18 10.21 -14.75
N THR A 54 18.99 9.19 -14.49
CA THR A 54 20.43 9.19 -14.80
C THR A 54 20.71 8.16 -15.91
N SER A 55 21.98 8.03 -16.32
CA SER A 55 22.40 6.96 -17.23
C SER A 55 22.23 5.57 -16.62
N GLU A 56 22.29 5.45 -15.29
CA GLU A 56 22.32 4.17 -14.57
C GLU A 56 20.97 3.77 -13.99
N GLY A 57 20.11 4.74 -13.67
CA GLY A 57 18.85 4.48 -12.98
C GLY A 57 18.00 5.71 -12.69
N ILE A 58 17.06 5.55 -11.76
CA ILE A 58 16.25 6.63 -11.20
C ILE A 58 16.72 6.95 -9.77
N GLU A 59 16.91 8.23 -9.47
CA GLU A 59 17.19 8.69 -8.11
C GLU A 59 15.88 8.94 -7.35
N VAL A 60 15.68 8.17 -6.28
CA VAL A 60 14.51 8.24 -5.39
C VAL A 60 14.98 8.56 -3.98
N ARG A 61 14.65 9.76 -3.49
CA ARG A 61 14.98 10.25 -2.14
C ARG A 61 16.47 10.05 -1.74
N GLY A 62 17.38 10.22 -2.70
CA GLY A 62 18.83 10.07 -2.49
C GLY A 62 19.37 8.66 -2.72
N GLU A 63 18.52 7.69 -3.07
CA GLU A 63 18.92 6.33 -3.42
C GLU A 63 18.80 6.11 -4.93
N LEU A 64 19.83 5.52 -5.55
CA LEU A 64 19.81 5.17 -6.97
C LEU A 64 19.23 3.77 -7.14
N VAL A 65 18.12 3.67 -7.87
CA VAL A 65 17.54 2.39 -8.31
C VAL A 65 17.93 2.15 -9.76
N GLU A 66 18.78 1.15 -9.98
CA GLU A 66 19.29 0.80 -11.31
C GLU A 66 18.18 0.36 -12.29
N TRP A 67 18.38 0.64 -13.57
CA TRP A 67 17.47 0.20 -14.63
C TRP A 67 17.25 -1.31 -14.64
N SER A 68 18.31 -2.08 -14.46
CA SER A 68 18.30 -3.54 -14.43
C SER A 68 17.30 -4.09 -13.38
N LYS A 69 17.22 -3.42 -12.22
CA LYS A 69 16.32 -3.79 -11.12
C LYS A 69 14.87 -3.51 -11.47
N LEU A 70 14.58 -2.35 -12.07
CA LEU A 70 13.24 -1.98 -12.53
C LEU A 70 12.74 -2.92 -13.64
N GLU A 71 13.59 -3.20 -14.63
CA GLU A 71 13.28 -4.09 -15.75
C GLU A 71 12.96 -5.51 -15.27
N LYS A 72 13.70 -6.01 -14.27
CA LYS A 72 13.50 -7.35 -13.68
C LYS A 72 12.11 -7.53 -13.04
N VAL A 73 11.46 -6.45 -12.60
CA VAL A 73 10.15 -6.48 -11.94
C VAL A 73 9.04 -5.88 -12.79
N ALA A 74 9.34 -5.45 -14.01
CA ALA A 74 8.41 -4.74 -14.89
C ALA A 74 7.21 -5.60 -15.32
N ASP A 75 7.31 -6.92 -15.26
CA ASP A 75 6.23 -7.87 -15.57
C ASP A 75 5.40 -8.29 -14.34
N ARG A 76 5.75 -7.81 -13.14
CA ARG A 76 5.14 -8.23 -11.87
C ARG A 76 3.97 -7.35 -11.49
N GLU A 77 2.89 -7.41 -12.26
CA GLU A 77 1.71 -6.54 -12.15
C GLU A 77 1.09 -6.48 -10.74
N ARG A 78 1.09 -7.61 -10.02
CA ARG A 78 0.48 -7.75 -8.69
C ARG A 78 1.39 -7.34 -7.54
N ASN A 79 2.67 -7.10 -7.78
CA ASN A 79 3.63 -6.87 -6.70
C ASN A 79 3.71 -5.39 -6.34
N ILE A 80 3.94 -5.15 -5.06
CA ILE A 80 4.36 -3.86 -4.52
C ILE A 80 5.75 -4.04 -3.97
N TYR A 81 6.62 -3.10 -4.29
CA TYR A 81 8.00 -3.03 -3.84
C TYR A 81 8.19 -1.80 -2.98
N TYR A 82 9.08 -1.87 -2.01
CA TYR A 82 9.64 -0.69 -1.35
C TYR A 82 11.12 -0.54 -1.73
N ILE A 83 11.59 0.69 -1.70
CA ILE A 83 12.99 1.03 -1.97
C ILE A 83 13.75 1.11 -0.64
N GLU A 84 14.88 0.40 -0.58
CA GLU A 84 15.83 0.49 0.52
C GLU A 84 17.25 0.13 0.05
N GLY A 85 18.20 1.03 0.29
CA GLY A 85 19.59 0.86 -0.15
C GLY A 85 19.73 0.75 -1.67
N GLY A 86 18.84 1.38 -2.45
CA GLY A 86 18.80 1.25 -3.91
C GLY A 86 18.30 -0.11 -4.42
N GLU A 87 17.77 -0.97 -3.54
CA GLU A 87 17.13 -2.24 -3.88
C GLU A 87 15.60 -2.10 -3.99
N LEU A 88 14.98 -2.97 -4.79
CA LEU A 88 13.53 -3.13 -4.87
C LEU A 88 13.10 -4.38 -4.13
N LEU A 89 12.65 -4.21 -2.89
CA LEU A 89 12.27 -5.29 -2.00
C LEU A 89 10.75 -5.49 -2.03
N PRO A 90 10.23 -6.71 -2.27
CA PRO A 90 8.79 -6.95 -2.29
C PRO A 90 8.20 -6.74 -0.88
N VAL A 91 7.01 -6.13 -0.82
CA VAL A 91 6.25 -5.95 0.42
C VAL A 91 5.56 -7.27 0.79
N HIS A 92 6.35 -8.18 1.35
CA HIS A 92 5.88 -9.47 1.84
C HIS A 92 6.61 -9.91 3.11
N ILE A 93 6.04 -10.88 3.81
CA ILE A 93 6.66 -11.57 4.94
C ILE A 93 6.52 -13.06 4.68
N ALA A 94 7.66 -13.72 4.44
CA ALA A 94 7.74 -15.16 4.30
C ALA A 94 8.35 -15.76 5.57
N LYS A 95 7.51 -16.15 6.54
CA LYS A 95 7.91 -16.86 7.75
C LYS A 95 7.10 -18.15 7.87
N LYS A 96 6.48 -18.42 9.03
CA LYS A 96 5.55 -19.55 9.22
C LYS A 96 4.35 -19.48 8.27
N HIS A 97 3.87 -18.27 8.02
CA HIS A 97 2.83 -17.95 7.05
C HIS A 97 3.39 -16.95 6.04
N PHE A 98 2.78 -16.90 4.86
CA PHE A 98 3.12 -15.97 3.80
C PHE A 98 2.12 -14.81 3.75
N TYR A 99 2.60 -13.61 4.05
CA TYR A 99 1.80 -12.39 3.96
C TYR A 99 2.31 -11.55 2.81
N LYS A 100 1.43 -11.04 1.95
CA LYS A 100 1.81 -10.22 0.82
C LYS A 100 0.85 -9.05 0.62
N LEU A 101 1.41 -7.87 0.43
CA LEU A 101 0.63 -6.72 -0.05
C LEU A 101 0.55 -6.81 -1.58
N VAL A 102 -0.68 -6.84 -2.10
CA VAL A 102 -0.96 -7.10 -3.50
C VAL A 102 -1.59 -5.86 -4.13
N PHE A 103 -0.97 -5.39 -5.21
CA PHE A 103 -1.52 -4.32 -6.02
C PHE A 103 -2.83 -4.77 -6.67
N VAL A 104 -3.86 -3.94 -6.57
CA VAL A 104 -5.20 -4.23 -7.12
C VAL A 104 -5.50 -3.30 -8.30
N LYS A 105 -5.45 -1.99 -8.05
CA LYS A 105 -5.78 -0.98 -9.06
C LYS A 105 -5.08 0.33 -8.73
N TRP A 106 -4.68 1.07 -9.76
CA TRP A 106 -4.00 2.36 -9.60
C TRP A 106 -4.89 3.35 -8.84
N ARG A 107 -4.30 4.08 -7.86
CA ARG A 107 -4.98 5.03 -6.96
C ARG A 107 -6.06 4.42 -6.04
N HIS A 108 -6.09 3.10 -5.93
CA HIS A 108 -6.85 2.40 -4.90
C HIS A 108 -5.89 1.62 -4.01
N PRO A 109 -6.23 1.44 -2.73
CA PRO A 109 -5.33 0.80 -1.82
C PRO A 109 -5.25 -0.72 -2.11
N PRO A 110 -4.14 -1.36 -1.73
CA PRO A 110 -3.87 -2.76 -2.05
C PRO A 110 -4.77 -3.74 -1.29
N THR A 111 -4.69 -5.03 -1.61
CA THR A 111 -5.22 -6.08 -0.73
C THR A 111 -4.11 -6.79 0.02
N LEU A 112 -4.43 -7.31 1.20
CA LEU A 112 -3.61 -8.31 1.88
C LEU A 112 -3.94 -9.71 1.32
N GLU A 113 -2.90 -10.50 1.11
CA GLU A 113 -2.97 -11.93 0.84
C GLU A 113 -2.28 -12.68 1.99
N ILE A 114 -2.95 -13.72 2.51
CA ILE A 114 -2.42 -14.60 3.56
C ILE A 114 -2.45 -16.02 3.01
N ASP A 115 -1.29 -16.66 2.90
CA ASP A 115 -1.12 -18.02 2.35
C ASP A 115 -1.84 -18.21 0.99
N GLY A 116 -1.76 -17.20 0.12
CA GLY A 116 -2.39 -17.23 -1.20
C GLY A 116 -3.86 -16.80 -1.24
N ILE A 117 -4.50 -16.55 -0.10
CA ILE A 117 -5.91 -16.18 0.00
C ILE A 117 -6.07 -14.67 0.12
N HIS A 118 -6.91 -14.09 -0.75
CA HIS A 118 -7.28 -12.68 -0.68
C HIS A 118 -8.16 -12.40 0.55
N MET A 119 -7.74 -11.41 1.35
CA MET A 119 -8.50 -11.01 2.55
C MET A 119 -9.60 -9.99 2.26
N HIS A 120 -9.60 -9.38 1.07
CA HIS A 120 -10.63 -8.43 0.64
C HIS A 120 -11.24 -8.87 -0.68
N ARG A 121 -12.47 -8.40 -0.94
CA ARG A 121 -13.08 -8.55 -2.26
C ARG A 121 -12.33 -7.66 -3.26
N ILE A 122 -11.75 -8.31 -4.27
CA ILE A 122 -11.05 -7.63 -5.38
C ILE A 122 -11.67 -7.93 -6.75
N ARG A 123 -12.69 -8.80 -6.78
CA ARG A 123 -13.43 -9.11 -8.00
C ARG A 123 -14.51 -8.05 -8.21
N ASP A 124 -14.39 -7.33 -9.32
CA ASP A 124 -15.28 -6.27 -9.80
C ASP A 124 -15.35 -5.02 -8.90
N VAL A 125 -14.53 -4.96 -7.85
CA VAL A 125 -14.49 -3.86 -6.87
C VAL A 125 -13.11 -3.79 -6.22
N THR A 126 -12.75 -2.65 -5.63
CA THR A 126 -11.51 -2.47 -4.85
C THR A 126 -11.80 -2.55 -3.36
N PRO A 127 -10.80 -2.87 -2.50
CA PRO A 127 -11.02 -3.08 -1.07
C PRO A 127 -11.65 -1.89 -0.32
N ASP A 128 -11.28 -0.67 -0.69
CA ASP A 128 -11.84 0.58 -0.17
C ASP A 128 -13.31 0.76 -0.54
N VAL A 129 -13.65 0.51 -1.81
CA VAL A 129 -15.02 0.63 -2.30
C VAL A 129 -15.91 -0.45 -1.69
N ASP A 130 -15.42 -1.68 -1.56
CA ASP A 130 -16.14 -2.77 -0.89
C ASP A 130 -16.40 -2.45 0.60
N ALA A 131 -15.42 -1.88 1.30
CA ALA A 131 -15.60 -1.41 2.67
C ALA A 131 -16.63 -0.28 2.75
N GLN A 132 -16.57 0.69 1.83
CA GLN A 132 -17.52 1.80 1.75
C GLN A 132 -18.94 1.26 1.52
N MET A 133 -19.12 0.32 0.59
CA MET A 133 -20.42 -0.33 0.33
C MET A 133 -20.98 -0.98 1.59
N LYS A 134 -20.18 -1.75 2.32
CA LYS A 134 -20.61 -2.41 3.57
C LYS A 134 -20.97 -1.39 4.66
N ILE A 135 -20.13 -0.38 4.87
CA ILE A 135 -20.38 0.67 5.86
C ILE A 135 -21.59 1.52 5.47
N SER A 136 -21.86 1.72 4.19
CA SER A 136 -23.02 2.49 3.71
C SER A 136 -24.36 1.91 4.17
N LEU A 137 -24.45 0.58 4.30
CA LEU A 137 -25.65 -0.13 4.76
C LEU A 137 -25.98 0.10 6.24
N LEU A 138 -24.99 0.54 7.03
CA LEU A 138 -25.22 0.89 8.43
C LEU A 138 -26.05 2.17 8.55
N GLY A 139 -26.73 2.35 9.69
CA GLY A 139 -27.38 3.61 10.03
C GLY A 139 -26.37 4.77 10.23
N ARG A 140 -26.83 5.86 10.84
CA ARG A 140 -25.98 7.01 11.17
C ARG A 140 -24.89 6.59 12.17
N LEU A 141 -23.62 6.79 11.81
CA LEU A 141 -22.47 6.52 12.70
C LEU A 141 -21.95 7.77 13.42
N LYS A 142 -22.55 8.94 13.20
CA LYS A 142 -22.12 10.20 13.82
C LYS A 142 -22.06 10.07 15.35
N CYS A 143 -20.87 10.26 15.92
CA CYS A 143 -20.57 10.14 17.34
C CYS A 143 -20.75 8.74 17.94
N CYS A 144 -20.89 7.70 17.12
CA CYS A 144 -20.93 6.32 17.58
C CYS A 144 -19.54 5.81 18.00
N LYS A 145 -19.56 4.79 18.86
CA LYS A 145 -18.41 3.95 19.16
C LYS A 145 -18.52 2.68 18.31
N VAL A 146 -17.52 2.40 17.48
CA VAL A 146 -17.48 1.27 16.56
C VAL A 146 -16.42 0.28 17.03
N LEU A 147 -16.77 -1.01 17.01
CA LEU A 147 -15.83 -2.11 17.18
C LEU A 147 -15.59 -2.72 15.80
N ASP A 148 -14.36 -2.59 15.29
CA ASP A 148 -13.92 -3.26 14.07
C ASP A 148 -13.16 -4.52 14.46
N THR A 149 -13.77 -5.68 14.25
CA THR A 149 -13.14 -6.97 14.52
C THR A 149 -12.41 -7.54 13.30
N CYS A 150 -12.44 -6.83 12.16
CA CYS A 150 -11.82 -7.27 10.93
C CYS A 150 -10.42 -6.64 10.83
N MET A 151 -9.42 -7.35 11.39
CA MET A 151 -8.00 -6.96 11.58
C MET A 151 -7.19 -6.87 10.27
N GLY A 152 -7.77 -6.30 9.20
CA GLY A 152 -7.14 -6.16 7.89
C GLY A 152 -6.30 -4.90 7.78
N LEU A 153 -6.38 -4.26 6.60
CA LEU A 153 -5.68 -2.99 6.33
C LEU A 153 -6.42 -1.74 6.84
N GLY A 154 -7.50 -1.94 7.60
CA GLY A 154 -8.24 -0.85 8.27
C GLY A 154 -9.27 -0.13 7.41
N TYR A 155 -9.66 -0.65 6.24
CA TYR A 155 -10.63 0.02 5.36
C TYR A 155 -11.99 0.24 6.04
N THR A 156 -12.49 -0.74 6.79
CA THR A 156 -13.74 -0.61 7.57
C THR A 156 -13.63 0.46 8.65
N ALA A 157 -12.53 0.51 9.40
CA ALA A 157 -12.26 1.57 10.37
C ALA A 157 -12.18 2.96 9.73
N ILE A 158 -11.47 3.10 8.60
CA ILE A 158 -11.36 4.36 7.85
C ILE A 158 -12.75 4.83 7.39
N GLU A 159 -13.54 3.95 6.79
CA GLU A 159 -14.90 4.27 6.33
C GLU A 159 -15.85 4.58 7.49
N SER A 160 -15.74 3.88 8.61
CA SER A 160 -16.49 4.19 9.83
C SER A 160 -16.18 5.59 10.35
N SER A 161 -14.91 5.98 10.31
CA SER A 161 -14.43 7.32 10.68
C SER A 161 -15.01 8.37 9.73
N ARG A 162 -14.92 8.14 8.41
CA ARG A 162 -15.50 9.00 7.36
C ARG A 162 -17.01 9.18 7.52
N LYS A 163 -17.73 8.15 7.98
CA LYS A 163 -19.18 8.21 8.29
C LYS A 163 -19.51 8.84 9.65
N GLY A 164 -18.50 9.30 10.39
CA GLY A 164 -18.64 10.14 11.58
C GLY A 164 -18.49 9.44 12.93
N ALA A 165 -18.01 8.20 12.97
CA ALA A 165 -17.72 7.53 14.24
C ALA A 165 -16.69 8.34 15.06
N CYS A 166 -16.97 8.55 16.35
CA CYS A 166 -16.05 9.31 17.23
C CYS A 166 -15.00 8.44 17.90
N LYS A 167 -15.23 7.12 17.96
CA LYS A 167 -14.26 6.17 18.50
C LYS A 167 -14.37 4.87 17.74
N ILE A 168 -13.26 4.41 17.20
CA ILE A 168 -13.16 3.09 16.58
C ILE A 168 -12.15 2.30 17.41
N VAL A 169 -12.53 1.12 17.83
CA VAL A 169 -11.67 0.15 18.51
C VAL A 169 -11.45 -0.99 17.53
N THR A 170 -10.20 -1.24 17.18
CA THR A 170 -9.75 -2.39 16.39
C THR A 170 -8.82 -3.23 17.25
N PHE A 171 -8.80 -4.54 17.00
CA PHE A 171 -7.85 -5.46 17.62
C PHE A 171 -6.66 -5.74 16.72
#